data_AF-A0A258TGD4-F1
#
_entry.id   AF-A0A258TGD4-F1
#
_cell.length_a   1.000
_cell.length_b   1.000
_cell.length_c   1.000
_cell.angle_alpha   90.00
_cell.angle_beta   90.00
_cell.angle_gamma   90.00
#
_symmetry.space_group_name_H-M   'P 1'
#
loop_
_entity.id
_entity.type
_entity.pdbx_description
1 polymer ?
#
loop_
_entity_poly.entity_id
_entity_poly.type
_entity_poly.pdbx_seq_one_letter_code
_entity_poly.pdbx_strand_id
1 'polypeptide(L)'
;MRGKPKEMTMRAIMKALVIGAMGFGMIAPAIAEVNVRQLNQERRIDAGRRSGKLSAAEGKKLRDEQRAISRLGVRLRARHHGRLTAADNRLIKARQDAADRHILQQKHDRQRGRDHLKVKITN
;
A
#
# COMPACT_ATOMS: atom_id res chain seq x y z
N MET A 1 -20.30 15.52 -48.34
CA MET A 1 -19.27 14.53 -48.76
C MET A 1 -18.72 13.82 -47.52
N ARG A 2 -18.70 12.47 -47.58
CA ARG A 2 -17.81 11.50 -46.89
C ARG A 2 -17.60 11.51 -45.36
N GLY A 3 -18.06 10.41 -44.74
CA GLY A 3 -17.42 9.76 -43.57
C GLY A 3 -18.43 9.13 -42.59
N LYS A 4 -18.59 7.80 -42.56
CA LYS A 4 -19.40 7.10 -41.51
C LYS A 4 -18.58 6.82 -40.22
N PRO A 5 -19.12 6.21 -39.12
CA PRO A 5 -19.00 6.71 -37.76
C PRO A 5 -18.08 5.84 -36.86
N LYS A 6 -17.75 6.30 -35.64
CA LYS A 6 -17.27 5.42 -34.55
C LYS A 6 -17.93 5.83 -33.22
N GLU A 7 -18.97 5.06 -32.89
CA GLU A 7 -19.38 4.56 -31.58
C GLU A 7 -18.72 5.17 -30.32
N MET A 8 -19.58 5.59 -29.39
CA MET A 8 -19.29 6.08 -28.04
C MET A 8 -18.39 5.15 -27.21
N THR A 9 -17.53 5.70 -26.36
CA THR A 9 -17.38 5.21 -24.97
C THR A 9 -16.88 6.32 -24.03
N MET A 10 -17.75 6.67 -23.11
CA MET A 10 -17.62 7.66 -22.04
C MET A 10 -16.78 7.08 -20.88
N ARG A 11 -16.14 7.96 -20.10
CA ARG A 11 -15.64 7.77 -18.71
C ARG A 11 -14.21 7.24 -18.49
N ALA A 12 -13.27 8.16 -18.35
CA ALA A 12 -12.25 8.19 -17.30
C ALA A 12 -11.63 9.60 -17.37
N ILE A 13 -11.74 10.47 -16.38
CA ILE A 13 -10.89 10.49 -15.21
C ILE A 13 -11.64 11.34 -14.18
N MET A 14 -12.31 10.67 -13.24
CA MET A 14 -12.96 11.32 -12.12
C MET A 14 -11.83 11.83 -11.20
N LYS A 15 -11.58 13.14 -11.25
CA LYS A 15 -10.74 13.89 -10.32
C LYS A 15 -11.41 13.82 -8.94
N ALA A 16 -10.83 13.09 -8.00
CA ALA A 16 -11.25 13.11 -6.60
C ALA A 16 -10.18 13.80 -5.73
N LEU A 17 -10.32 15.13 -5.70
CA LEU A 17 -10.21 16.04 -4.55
C LEU A 17 -9.17 15.73 -3.44
N VAL A 18 -8.14 16.58 -3.39
CA VAL A 18 -7.26 16.80 -2.23
C VAL A 18 -7.91 17.88 -1.34
N ILE A 19 -8.33 17.52 -0.12
CA ILE A 19 -8.63 18.45 1.01
C ILE A 19 -8.42 17.64 2.29
N GLY A 20 -7.74 18.08 3.35
CA GLY A 20 -7.05 19.31 3.68
C GLY A 20 -6.33 19.10 5.03
N ALA A 21 -5.18 19.72 5.20
CA ALA A 21 -4.42 19.71 6.46
C ALA A 21 -4.95 20.81 7.39
N MET A 22 -5.32 20.48 8.62
CA MET A 22 -5.44 21.43 9.74
C MET A 22 -4.97 20.73 11.02
N GLY A 23 -4.06 21.39 11.74
CA GLY A 23 -3.10 20.74 12.64
C GLY A 23 -3.47 20.68 14.13
N PHE A 24 -2.55 20.07 14.88
CA PHE A 24 -2.32 20.31 16.30
C PHE A 24 -0.88 19.88 16.63
N GLY A 25 -0.11 20.76 17.25
CA GLY A 25 1.28 20.50 17.60
C GLY A 25 1.41 19.42 18.68
N MET A 26 2.31 18.46 18.45
CA MET A 26 2.97 17.68 19.51
C MET A 26 4.37 17.29 19.03
N ILE A 27 5.37 17.53 19.88
CA ILE A 27 6.72 16.99 19.71
C ILE A 27 6.62 15.47 19.86
N ALA A 28 6.56 14.76 18.73
CA ALA A 28 7.05 13.39 18.54
C ALA A 28 7.08 13.06 17.03
N PRO A 29 7.93 13.72 16.22
CA PRO A 29 7.86 13.62 14.76
C PRO A 29 8.02 12.18 14.25
N ALA A 30 8.77 11.32 14.96
CA ALA A 30 8.96 9.94 14.53
C ALA A 30 7.77 8.99 14.84
N ILE A 31 6.97 9.27 15.87
CA ILE A 31 5.87 8.37 16.28
C ILE A 31 4.62 8.65 15.44
N ALA A 32 4.33 9.94 15.21
CA ALA A 32 3.22 10.35 14.36
C ALA A 32 3.44 9.94 12.89
N GLU A 33 4.66 10.11 12.35
CA GLU A 33 4.96 9.79 10.94
C GLU A 33 4.90 8.28 10.64
N VAL A 34 5.41 7.44 11.55
CA VAL A 34 5.31 5.97 11.43
C VAL A 34 3.85 5.52 11.43
N ASN A 35 3.02 6.11 12.30
CA ASN A 35 1.59 5.80 12.37
C ASN A 35 0.86 6.20 11.08
N VAL A 36 1.13 7.41 10.54
CA VAL A 36 0.50 7.88 9.29
C VAL A 36 0.87 6.99 8.10
N ARG A 37 2.14 6.58 7.99
CA ARG A 37 2.60 5.70 6.91
C ARG A 37 1.94 4.33 6.97
N GLN A 38 1.89 3.71 8.14
CA GLN A 38 1.25 2.40 8.34
C GLN A 38 -0.25 2.45 8.00
N LEU A 39 -0.95 3.50 8.43
CA LEU A 39 -2.35 3.71 8.09
C LEU A 39 -2.57 3.82 6.58
N ASN A 40 -1.71 4.55 5.87
CA ASN A 40 -1.80 4.67 4.42
C ASN A 40 -1.53 3.33 3.71
N GLN A 41 -0.61 2.51 4.24
CA GLN A 41 -0.33 1.18 3.71
C GLN A 41 -1.50 0.21 3.94
N GLU A 42 -2.12 0.22 5.12
CA GLU A 42 -3.35 -0.55 5.41
C GLU A 42 -4.49 -0.15 4.46
N ARG A 43 -4.72 1.15 4.24
CA ARG A 43 -5.73 1.61 3.26
C ARG A 43 -5.45 1.08 1.85
N ARG A 44 -4.19 1.00 1.43
CA ARG A 44 -3.80 0.46 0.11
C ARG A 44 -4.02 -1.05 0.02
N ILE A 45 -3.75 -1.79 1.10
CA ILE A 45 -4.03 -3.23 1.19
C ILE A 45 -5.55 -3.46 1.10
N ASP A 46 -6.34 -2.71 1.87
CA ASP A 46 -7.80 -2.84 1.86
C ASP A 46 -8.41 -2.45 0.52
N ALA A 47 -7.96 -1.36 -0.10
CA ALA A 47 -8.39 -0.98 -1.44
C ALA A 47 -8.00 -2.06 -2.47
N GLY A 48 -6.80 -2.66 -2.34
CA GLY A 48 -6.36 -3.78 -3.19
C GLY A 48 -7.26 -5.01 -3.03
N ARG A 49 -7.64 -5.35 -1.80
CA ARG A 49 -8.57 -6.46 -1.52
C ARG A 49 -9.98 -6.19 -2.06
N ARG A 50 -10.52 -4.99 -1.83
CA ARG A 50 -11.85 -4.57 -2.31
C ARG A 50 -11.93 -4.54 -3.84
N SER A 51 -10.86 -4.10 -4.50
CA SER A 51 -10.79 -4.06 -5.97
C SER A 51 -10.42 -5.40 -6.62
N GLY A 52 -10.17 -6.45 -5.83
CA GLY A 52 -9.72 -7.75 -6.33
C GLY A 52 -8.27 -7.78 -6.82
N LYS A 53 -7.54 -6.66 -6.75
CA LYS A 53 -6.11 -6.57 -7.08
C LYS A 53 -5.21 -7.29 -6.09
N LEU A 54 -5.71 -7.63 -4.91
CA LEU A 54 -5.05 -8.48 -3.91
C LEU A 54 -5.98 -9.62 -3.50
N SER A 55 -5.40 -10.81 -3.32
CA SER A 55 -6.07 -11.96 -2.73
C SER A 55 -6.26 -11.78 -1.22
N ALA A 56 -7.14 -12.57 -0.61
CA ALA A 56 -7.27 -12.58 0.85
C ALA A 56 -5.95 -13.00 1.53
N ALA A 57 -5.24 -13.98 0.95
CA ALA A 57 -3.96 -14.46 1.45
C ALA A 57 -2.84 -13.42 1.27
N GLU A 58 -2.77 -12.75 0.12
CA GLU A 58 -1.81 -11.68 -0.17
C GLU A 58 -2.05 -10.49 0.77
N GLY A 59 -3.30 -10.06 0.91
CA GLY A 59 -3.66 -9.00 1.85
C GLY A 59 -3.31 -9.36 3.29
N LYS A 60 -3.51 -10.62 3.71
CA LYS A 60 -3.09 -11.09 5.03
C LYS A 60 -1.57 -11.04 5.20
N LYS A 61 -0.81 -11.55 4.22
CA LYS A 61 0.66 -11.51 4.23
C LYS A 61 1.19 -10.08 4.37
N LEU A 62 0.65 -9.14 3.60
CA LEU A 62 1.04 -7.73 3.64
C LEU A 62 0.75 -7.09 5.01
N ARG A 63 -0.39 -7.40 5.64
CA ARG A 63 -0.70 -6.95 7.01
C ARG A 63 0.21 -7.56 8.06
N ASP A 64 0.58 -8.83 7.90
CA ASP A 64 1.52 -9.49 8.82
C ASP A 64 2.92 -8.86 8.71
N GLU A 65 3.36 -8.46 7.51
CA GLU A 65 4.57 -7.67 7.32
C GLU A 65 4.50 -6.30 8.03
N GLN A 66 3.37 -5.57 7.93
CA GLN A 66 3.18 -4.31 8.67
C GLN A 66 3.30 -4.50 10.18
N ARG A 67 2.62 -5.51 10.71
CA ARG A 67 2.66 -5.86 12.14
C ARG A 67 4.08 -6.20 12.60
N ALA A 68 4.85 -6.91 11.78
CA ALA A 68 6.24 -7.22 12.08
C ALA A 68 7.09 -5.95 12.21
N ILE A 69 6.86 -4.95 11.34
CA ILE A 69 7.54 -3.65 11.41
C ILE A 69 7.12 -2.86 12.66
N SER A 70 5.84 -2.85 13.02
CA SER A 70 5.38 -2.20 14.26
C SER A 70 6.02 -2.84 15.49
N ARG A 71 6.06 -4.19 15.55
CA ARG A 71 6.72 -4.93 16.63
C ARG A 71 8.23 -4.65 16.69
N LEU A 72 8.89 -4.52 15.53
CA LEU A 72 10.29 -4.11 15.48
C LEU A 72 10.47 -2.73 16.10
N GLY A 73 9.63 -1.75 15.77
CA GLY A 73 9.68 -0.42 16.37
C GLY A 73 9.50 -0.44 17.90
N VAL A 74 8.57 -1.25 18.42
CA VAL A 74 8.41 -1.43 19.88
C VAL A 74 9.66 -2.04 20.51
N ARG A 75 10.24 -3.07 19.88
CA ARG A 75 11.46 -3.73 20.38
C ARG A 75 12.66 -2.80 20.40
N LEU A 76 12.84 -1.98 19.36
CA LEU A 76 13.94 -1.01 19.30
C LEU A 76 13.78 0.07 20.35
N ARG A 77 12.55 0.56 20.58
CA ARG A 77 12.25 1.45 21.71
C ARG A 77 12.62 0.82 23.06
N ALA A 78 12.22 -0.42 23.29
CA ALA A 78 12.53 -1.12 24.54
C ALA A 78 14.05 -1.24 24.79
N ARG A 79 14.85 -1.37 23.72
CA ARG A 79 16.32 -1.42 23.80
C ARG A 79 16.98 -0.08 24.10
N HIS A 80 16.34 1.03 23.74
CA HIS A 80 16.91 2.38 23.87
C HIS A 80 16.08 3.25 24.82
N HIS A 81 15.72 2.69 25.99
CA HIS A 81 15.00 3.40 27.06
C HIS A 81 13.71 4.09 26.60
N GLY A 82 12.94 3.43 25.74
CA GLY A 82 11.70 3.94 25.17
C GLY A 82 11.86 4.85 23.95
N ARG A 83 13.10 5.12 23.51
CA ARG A 83 13.39 6.05 22.40
C ARG A 83 13.82 5.29 21.13
N LEU A 84 13.69 5.92 19.97
CA LEU A 84 14.28 5.40 18.73
C LEU A 84 15.53 6.21 18.43
N THR A 85 16.64 5.54 18.15
CA THR A 85 17.87 6.18 17.65
C THR A 85 17.71 6.58 16.18
N ALA A 86 18.63 7.38 15.67
CA ALA A 86 18.67 7.71 14.24
C ALA A 86 18.83 6.45 13.37
N ALA A 87 19.62 5.47 13.83
CA ALA A 87 19.81 4.19 13.16
C ALA A 87 18.51 3.37 13.12
N ASP A 88 17.77 3.32 14.23
CA ASP A 88 16.48 2.62 14.29
C ASP A 88 15.46 3.22 13.34
N ASN A 89 15.39 4.55 13.29
CA ASN A 89 14.48 5.25 12.37
C ASN A 89 14.83 4.94 10.91
N ARG A 90 16.12 4.90 10.55
CA ARG A 90 16.56 4.50 9.20
C ARG A 90 16.18 3.06 8.89
N LEU A 91 16.36 2.14 9.84
CA LEU A 91 15.98 0.74 9.70
C LEU A 91 14.47 0.58 9.50
N ILE A 92 13.65 1.20 10.36
CA ILE A 92 12.19 1.15 10.27
C ILE A 92 11.73 1.72 8.92
N LYS A 93 12.31 2.85 8.50
CA LYS A 93 12.01 3.48 7.21
C LYS A 93 12.34 2.54 6.04
N ALA A 94 13.53 1.94 6.01
CA ALA A 94 13.91 1.00 4.98
C ALA A 94 12.97 -0.22 4.90
N ARG A 95 12.50 -0.72 6.06
CA ARG A 95 11.52 -1.81 6.11
C ARG A 95 10.14 -1.38 5.60
N GLN A 96 9.69 -0.17 5.96
CA GLN A 96 8.45 0.41 5.46
C GLN A 96 8.48 0.64 3.94
N ASP A 97 9.62 1.06 3.39
CA ASP A 97 9.80 1.23 1.95
C ASP A 97 9.83 -0.11 1.21
N ALA A 98 10.42 -1.15 1.81
CA ALA A 98 10.36 -2.51 1.27
C ALA A 98 8.92 -3.06 1.24
N ALA A 99 8.18 -2.88 2.33
CA ALA A 99 6.77 -3.26 2.38
C ALA A 99 5.92 -2.49 1.37
N ASP A 100 6.22 -1.20 1.14
CA ASP A 100 5.54 -0.41 0.11
C ASP A 100 5.73 -0.98 -1.29
N ARG A 101 6.98 -1.39 -1.62
CA ARG A 101 7.29 -2.07 -2.88
C ARG A 101 6.55 -3.40 -3.01
N HIS A 102 6.48 -4.20 -1.96
CA HIS A 102 5.71 -5.45 -1.97
C HIS A 102 4.22 -5.19 -2.22
N ILE A 103 3.62 -4.17 -1.60
CA ILE A 103 2.21 -3.80 -1.85
C ILE A 103 2.01 -3.43 -3.33
N LEU A 104 2.93 -2.67 -3.93
CA LEU A 104 2.86 -2.29 -5.34
C LEU A 104 3.02 -3.50 -6.27
N GLN A 105 3.99 -4.37 -6.00
CA GLN A 105 4.24 -5.58 -6.77
C GLN A 105 3.01 -6.49 -6.75
N GLN A 106 2.50 -6.83 -5.57
CA GLN A 106 1.34 -7.72 -5.44
C GLN A 106 0.07 -7.16 -6.10
N LYS A 107 -0.13 -5.83 -6.05
CA LYS A 107 -1.24 -5.18 -6.76
C LYS A 107 -1.12 -5.24 -8.28
N HIS A 108 0.09 -5.34 -8.82
CA HIS A 108 0.37 -5.40 -10.25
C HIS A 108 0.56 -6.84 -10.76
N ASP A 109 0.96 -7.79 -9.92
CA ASP A 109 1.14 -9.19 -10.31
C ASP A 109 -0.16 -9.85 -10.76
N ARG A 110 -1.30 -9.47 -10.15
CA ARG A 110 -2.63 -9.87 -10.66
C ARG A 110 -3.06 -9.21 -11.97
N GLN A 111 -2.36 -8.17 -12.43
CA GLN A 111 -2.54 -7.70 -13.80
C GLN A 111 -1.85 -8.62 -14.83
N ARG A 112 -0.92 -9.48 -14.41
CA ARG A 112 -0.29 -10.53 -15.26
C ARG A 112 -0.87 -11.92 -15.05
N GLY A 113 -1.55 -12.15 -13.92
CA GLY A 113 -2.21 -13.41 -13.59
C GLY A 113 -3.56 -13.63 -14.29
N ARG A 114 -3.64 -13.43 -15.62
CA ARG A 114 -4.80 -13.86 -16.41
C ARG A 114 -4.45 -14.53 -17.76
N ASP A 115 -3.18 -14.82 -18.01
CA ASP A 115 -2.76 -15.61 -19.19
C ASP A 115 -2.61 -17.11 -18.90
N HIS A 116 -2.61 -17.56 -17.64
CA HIS A 116 -2.39 -18.99 -17.34
C HIS A 116 -3.69 -19.82 -17.15
N LEU A 117 -4.87 -19.22 -17.30
CA LEU A 117 -6.17 -19.91 -17.11
C LEU A 117 -6.99 -20.07 -18.40
N LYS A 118 -6.47 -19.60 -19.56
CA LYS A 118 -7.17 -19.72 -20.85
C LYS A 118 -6.61 -20.77 -21.82
N VAL A 119 -5.51 -21.45 -21.49
CA VAL A 119 -4.89 -22.46 -22.39
C VAL A 119 -5.30 -23.91 -22.05
N LYS A 120 -6.18 -24.14 -21.06
CA LYS A 120 -6.63 -25.49 -20.69
C LYS A 120 -8.08 -25.84 -21.05
N ILE A 121 -8.75 -24.99 -21.82
CA ILE A 121 -10.05 -25.31 -22.40
C ILE A 121 -9.90 -25.04 -23.90
N THR A 122 -10.17 -26.06 -24.72
CA THR A 122 -10.11 -26.11 -26.20
C THR A 122 -8.77 -26.56 -26.81
N ASN A 123 -8.53 -27.88 -26.88
CA ASN A 123 -8.88 -28.74 -28.04
C ASN A 123 -8.95 -30.20 -27.58
#